data_AF-A0A6I9MGG6-F1
#
_entry.id   AF-A0A6I9MGG6-F1
#
_cell.length_a   1.000
_cell.length_b   1.000
_cell.length_c   1.000
_cell.angle_alpha   90.00
_cell.angle_beta   90.00
_cell.angle_gamma   90.00
#
_symmetry.space_group_name_H-M   'P 1'
#
loop_
_entity.id
_entity.type
_entity.pdbx_description
1 polymer ?
#
loop_
_entity_poly.entity_id
_entity_poly.type
_entity_poly.pdbx_seq_one_letter_code
_entity_poly.pdbx_strand_id
1 'polypeptide(L)'
;RDPYSGNAFLPGESSSDDETPLAELSKEELCTKIKNLKEKLTNIRKENSRLRQSLVMLQVLPQAVTQFEELVGMAETLLKGGGVASTPASTLWRATNNSSPDSFAALCSNSNSSSSSPSSLKAEEEQHPGEKQFKIEKWQIARCNKSKPQKFINDLMQVLYTNEYMATHSLTGAKSSTSRDKVVKPAMNQNEVQEIIGITKQVFPNADDVSIRRMIGQKLNNCTKKPNVS
;
A
#
# COMPACT_ATOMS: atom_id res chain seq x y z
N ARG A 1 -12.58 -27.98 -42.28
CA ARG A 1 -13.66 -28.31 -41.32
C ARG A 1 -13.02 -28.18 -39.95
N ASP A 2 -12.94 -26.95 -39.45
CA ASP A 2 -12.27 -26.59 -38.21
C ASP A 2 -13.34 -26.28 -37.16
N PRO A 3 -13.36 -26.97 -36.00
CA PRO A 3 -14.26 -26.64 -34.92
C PRO A 3 -13.53 -25.75 -33.88
N TYR A 4 -14.29 -24.84 -33.25
CA TYR A 4 -13.93 -23.96 -32.12
C TYR A 4 -13.26 -22.62 -32.44
N SER A 5 -13.98 -21.78 -33.18
CA SER A 5 -13.92 -20.32 -33.00
C SER A 5 -14.77 -19.94 -31.77
N GLY A 6 -14.19 -20.05 -30.58
CA GLY A 6 -14.82 -19.72 -29.31
C GLY A 6 -14.45 -18.33 -28.81
N ASN A 7 -14.78 -17.27 -29.57
CA ASN A 7 -14.84 -15.93 -29.00
C ASN A 7 -16.11 -15.84 -28.16
N ALA A 8 -15.99 -16.16 -26.86
CA ALA A 8 -16.99 -15.79 -25.87
C ALA A 8 -16.99 -14.26 -25.77
N PHE A 9 -17.83 -13.61 -26.57
CA PHE A 9 -18.21 -12.22 -26.38
C PHE A 9 -18.75 -12.10 -24.96
N LEU A 10 -18.00 -11.41 -24.10
CA LEU A 10 -18.51 -10.94 -22.83
C LEU A 10 -19.73 -10.04 -23.13
N PRO A 11 -20.85 -10.18 -22.41
CA PRO A 11 -21.93 -9.21 -22.49
C PRO A 11 -21.34 -7.84 -22.21
N GLY A 12 -21.45 -6.95 -23.21
CA GLY A 12 -21.03 -5.57 -23.07
C GLY A 12 -21.61 -5.00 -21.79
N GLU A 13 -20.74 -4.53 -20.92
CA GLU A 13 -21.10 -3.57 -19.90
C GLU A 13 -21.72 -2.37 -20.63
N SER A 14 -23.04 -2.37 -20.76
CA SER A 14 -23.82 -1.20 -21.17
C SER A 14 -23.62 -0.12 -20.12
N SER A 15 -22.51 0.61 -20.24
CA SER A 15 -22.38 1.95 -19.69
C SER A 15 -23.31 2.82 -20.53
N SER A 16 -24.56 2.94 -20.09
CA SER A 16 -25.51 3.90 -20.63
C SER A 16 -24.89 5.29 -20.50
N ASP A 17 -24.30 5.78 -21.60
CA ASP A 17 -23.61 7.06 -21.75
C ASP A 17 -24.58 8.27 -21.73
N ASP A 18 -25.73 8.12 -21.07
CA ASP A 18 -26.77 9.13 -20.94
C ASP A 18 -26.55 9.96 -19.66
N GLU A 19 -25.30 10.36 -19.44
CA GLU A 19 -24.93 11.26 -18.36
C GLU A 19 -25.15 12.69 -18.84
N THR A 20 -26.16 13.35 -18.27
CA THR A 20 -26.37 14.79 -18.45
C THR A 20 -25.07 15.54 -18.19
N PRO A 21 -24.66 16.45 -19.11
CA PRO A 21 -23.39 17.13 -19.00
C PRO A 21 -23.34 17.89 -17.67
N LEU A 22 -22.23 17.73 -16.94
CA LEU A 22 -22.04 18.31 -15.60
C LEU A 22 -22.30 19.83 -15.55
N ALA A 23 -22.20 20.51 -16.68
CA ALA A 23 -22.44 21.95 -16.85
C ALA A 23 -23.91 22.36 -16.73
N GLU A 24 -24.85 21.43 -16.92
CA GLU A 24 -26.31 21.70 -16.86
C GLU A 24 -26.91 21.35 -15.48
N LEU A 25 -26.13 20.72 -14.60
CA LEU A 25 -26.59 20.32 -13.28
C LEU A 25 -26.60 21.49 -12.31
N SER A 26 -27.68 21.61 -11.55
CA SER A 26 -27.74 22.51 -10.41
C SER A 26 -26.71 22.13 -9.34
N LYS A 27 -26.38 23.09 -8.48
CA LYS A 27 -25.45 22.88 -7.36
C LYS A 27 -25.88 21.70 -6.46
N GLU A 28 -27.18 21.52 -6.25
CA GLU A 28 -27.72 20.44 -5.41
C GLU A 28 -27.55 19.06 -6.07
N GLU A 29 -27.78 18.97 -7.37
CA GLU A 29 -27.57 17.75 -8.15
C GLU A 29 -26.09 17.36 -8.20
N LEU A 30 -25.19 18.34 -8.35
CA LEU A 30 -23.74 18.11 -8.27
C LEU A 30 -23.33 17.57 -6.89
N CYS A 31 -23.84 18.16 -5.81
CA CYS A 31 -23.59 17.67 -4.45
C CYS A 31 -24.05 16.22 -4.27
N THR A 32 -25.23 15.88 -4.77
CA THR A 32 -25.79 14.53 -4.73
C THR A 32 -24.94 13.56 -5.55
N LYS A 33 -24.52 13.95 -6.75
CA LYS A 33 -23.66 13.14 -7.62
C LYS A 33 -22.29 12.89 -7.00
N ILE A 34 -21.68 13.89 -6.37
CA ILE A 34 -20.43 13.74 -5.61
C ILE A 34 -20.62 12.76 -4.45
N LYS A 35 -21.73 12.85 -3.71
CA LYS A 35 -22.04 11.92 -2.60
C LYS A 35 -22.16 10.47 -3.11
N ASN A 36 -22.93 10.26 -4.17
CA ASN A 36 -23.11 8.94 -4.79
C ASN A 36 -21.78 8.38 -5.32
N LEU A 37 -20.95 9.20 -5.97
CA LEU A 37 -19.64 8.77 -6.46
C LEU A 37 -18.70 8.38 -5.32
N LYS A 38 -18.69 9.13 -4.20
CA LYS A 38 -17.90 8.78 -3.01
C LYS A 38 -18.35 7.44 -2.41
N GLU A 39 -19.65 7.20 -2.37
CA GLU A 39 -20.21 5.93 -1.90
C GLU A 39 -19.84 4.77 -2.83
N LYS A 40 -20.06 4.91 -4.15
CA LYS A 40 -19.64 3.92 -5.15
C LYS A 40 -18.15 3.59 -5.04
N LEU A 41 -17.30 4.60 -4.90
CA LEU A 41 -15.85 4.41 -4.73
C LEU A 41 -15.53 3.64 -3.44
N THR A 42 -16.25 3.91 -2.36
CA THR A 42 -16.09 3.19 -1.09
C THR A 42 -16.51 1.72 -1.22
N ASN A 43 -17.62 1.44 -1.90
CA ASN A 43 -18.11 0.08 -2.14
C ASN A 43 -17.15 -0.70 -3.04
N ILE A 44 -16.68 -0.10 -4.15
CA ILE A 44 -15.69 -0.71 -5.04
C ILE A 44 -14.40 -1.03 -4.28
N ARG A 45 -13.94 -0.14 -3.39
CA ARG A 45 -12.74 -0.41 -2.58
C ARG A 45 -12.93 -1.62 -1.66
N LYS A 46 -14.07 -1.72 -0.97
CA LYS A 46 -14.40 -2.87 -0.11
C LYS A 46 -14.44 -4.17 -0.91
N GLU A 47 -15.11 -4.15 -2.06
CA GLU A 47 -15.24 -5.31 -2.92
C GLU A 47 -13.89 -5.74 -3.50
N ASN A 48 -13.04 -4.80 -3.90
CA ASN A 48 -11.69 -5.10 -4.36
C ASN A 48 -10.85 -5.80 -3.28
N SER A 49 -10.95 -5.37 -2.02
CA SER A 49 -10.30 -6.03 -0.89
C SER A 49 -10.82 -7.45 -0.69
N ARG A 50 -12.14 -7.65 -0.75
CA ARG A 50 -12.79 -8.98 -0.66
C ARG A 50 -12.30 -9.92 -1.77
N LEU A 51 -12.25 -9.43 -3.02
CA LEU A 51 -11.79 -10.21 -4.16
C LEU A 51 -10.31 -10.59 -4.05
N ARG A 52 -9.46 -9.67 -3.56
CA ARG A 52 -8.04 -9.99 -3.29
C ARG A 52 -7.88 -11.09 -2.24
N GLN A 53 -8.68 -11.06 -1.18
CA GLN A 53 -8.67 -12.12 -0.17
C GLN A 53 -9.12 -13.47 -0.76
N SER A 54 -10.19 -13.45 -1.57
CA SER A 54 -10.68 -14.65 -2.26
C SER A 54 -9.62 -15.22 -3.21
N LEU A 55 -8.90 -14.37 -3.95
CA LEU A 55 -7.83 -14.79 -4.85
C LEU A 55 -6.69 -15.50 -4.10
N VAL A 56 -6.26 -14.96 -2.96
CA VAL A 56 -5.22 -15.60 -2.13
C VAL A 56 -5.66 -16.99 -1.68
N MET A 57 -6.92 -17.15 -1.26
CA MET A 57 -7.47 -18.45 -0.90
C MET A 57 -7.48 -19.42 -2.08
N LEU A 58 -7.90 -18.97 -3.26
CA LEU A 58 -7.88 -19.81 -4.46
C LEU A 58 -6.46 -20.23 -4.87
N GLN A 59 -5.45 -19.40 -4.61
CA GLN A 59 -4.04 -19.72 -4.90
C GLN A 59 -3.46 -20.80 -3.98
N VAL A 60 -3.98 -20.99 -2.77
CA VAL A 60 -3.48 -22.03 -1.84
C VAL A 60 -4.19 -23.39 -2.02
N LEU A 61 -5.34 -23.43 -2.68
CA LEU A 61 -6.09 -24.66 -2.93
C LEU A 61 -5.29 -25.74 -3.69
N PRO A 62 -4.52 -25.43 -4.75
CA PRO A 62 -3.73 -26.45 -5.44
C PRO A 62 -2.75 -27.18 -4.51
N GLN A 63 -2.09 -26.46 -3.60
CA GLN A 63 -1.18 -27.08 -2.64
C GLN A 63 -1.91 -28.00 -1.66
N ALA A 64 -3.12 -27.62 -1.24
CA ALA A 64 -3.96 -28.47 -0.40
C ALA A 64 -4.41 -29.74 -1.15
N VAL A 65 -4.79 -29.61 -2.43
CA VAL A 65 -5.14 -30.76 -3.28
C VAL A 65 -3.96 -31.72 -3.41
N THR A 66 -2.76 -31.23 -3.70
CA THR A 66 -1.55 -32.09 -3.77
C THR A 66 -1.29 -32.81 -2.45
N GLN A 67 -1.44 -32.14 -1.30
CA GLN A 67 -1.28 -32.77 0.00
C GLN A 67 -2.34 -33.86 0.26
N PHE A 68 -3.57 -33.66 -0.19
CA PHE A 68 -4.61 -34.68 -0.10
C PHE A 68 -4.33 -35.86 -1.04
N GLU A 69 -3.87 -35.61 -2.26
CA GLU A 69 -3.48 -36.67 -3.21
C GLU A 69 -2.35 -37.54 -2.65
N GLU A 70 -1.32 -36.95 -2.04
CA GLU A 70 -0.23 -37.67 -1.37
C GLU A 70 -0.75 -38.53 -0.20
N LEU A 71 -1.65 -37.99 0.62
CA LEU A 71 -2.24 -38.71 1.74
C LEU A 71 -3.08 -39.91 1.27
N VAL A 72 -3.87 -39.72 0.21
CA VAL A 72 -4.65 -40.80 -0.41
C VAL A 72 -3.71 -41.86 -0.99
N GLY A 73 -2.64 -41.46 -1.68
CA GLY A 73 -1.62 -42.37 -2.20
C GLY A 73 -0.99 -43.23 -1.10
N MET A 74 -0.61 -42.62 0.03
CA MET A 74 -0.10 -43.35 1.20
C MET A 74 -1.13 -44.34 1.75
N ALA A 75 -2.38 -43.93 1.91
CA ALA A 75 -3.45 -44.82 2.38
C ALA A 75 -3.67 -46.00 1.43
N GLU A 76 -3.64 -45.78 0.11
CA GLU A 76 -3.75 -46.85 -0.87
C GLU A 76 -2.58 -47.85 -0.79
N THR A 77 -1.35 -47.38 -0.57
CA THR A 77 -0.20 -48.28 -0.39
C THR A 77 -0.33 -49.18 0.83
N LEU A 78 -0.86 -48.65 1.94
CA LEU A 78 -1.12 -49.41 3.15
C LEU A 78 -2.25 -50.44 2.96
N LEU A 79 -3.26 -50.12 2.14
CA LEU A 79 -4.37 -51.03 1.86
C LEU A 79 -4.03 -52.12 0.83
N LYS A 80 -3.17 -51.82 -0.15
CA LYS A 80 -2.75 -52.77 -1.20
C LYS A 80 -1.58 -53.67 -0.76
N GLY A 81 -0.77 -53.22 0.20
CA GLY A 81 0.37 -53.97 0.73
C GLY A 81 0.11 -54.56 2.12
N GLY A 82 -0.40 -55.79 2.19
CA GLY A 82 -0.43 -56.55 3.44
C GLY A 82 0.97 -56.96 3.89
N GLY A 83 1.52 -56.27 4.90
CA GLY A 83 2.84 -56.52 5.54
C GLY A 83 4.01 -56.03 4.68
N VAL A 84 4.94 -55.17 5.13
CA VAL A 84 5.62 -55.05 6.41
C VAL A 84 5.84 -53.55 6.68
N ALA A 85 5.52 -53.08 7.88
CA ALA A 85 5.90 -51.75 8.32
C ALA A 85 7.43 -51.65 8.36
N SER A 86 8.02 -51.00 7.35
CA SER A 86 9.34 -50.37 7.48
C SER A 86 9.12 -48.87 7.50
N THR A 87 8.87 -48.37 8.70
CA THR A 87 8.83 -46.95 9.04
C THR A 87 10.16 -46.29 8.65
N PRO A 88 10.21 -45.26 7.78
CA PRO A 88 11.16 -44.20 7.98
C PRO A 88 10.50 -43.22 8.95
N ALA A 89 11.04 -43.18 10.17
CA ALA A 89 10.81 -42.07 11.08
C ALA A 89 11.24 -40.76 10.40
N SER A 90 10.49 -39.69 10.68
CA SER A 90 10.72 -38.28 10.33
C SER A 90 10.12 -37.77 9.01
N THR A 91 8.82 -37.46 9.04
CA THR A 91 8.38 -36.16 8.51
C THR A 91 7.85 -35.36 9.68
N LEU A 92 8.81 -34.73 10.35
CA LEU A 92 8.63 -33.67 11.34
C LEU A 92 7.70 -32.61 10.71
N TRP A 93 6.47 -32.48 11.21
CA TRP A 93 5.55 -31.40 10.84
C TRP A 93 6.17 -30.06 11.23
N ARG A 94 7.03 -29.52 10.37
CA ARG A 94 7.56 -28.17 10.54
C ARG A 94 6.56 -27.24 9.89
N ALA A 95 5.55 -26.84 10.66
CA ALA A 95 4.79 -25.65 10.38
C ALA A 95 5.77 -24.46 10.39
N THR A 96 6.25 -24.03 9.22
CA THR A 96 6.90 -22.73 9.10
C THR A 96 5.81 -21.67 8.96
N ASN A 97 5.02 -21.52 10.03
CA ASN A 97 4.17 -20.36 10.24
C ASN A 97 5.02 -19.35 11.01
N ASN A 98 5.59 -18.39 10.29
CA ASN A 98 5.98 -17.12 10.90
C ASN A 98 4.72 -16.32 11.20
N SER A 99 4.11 -16.60 12.35
CA SER A 99 3.24 -15.67 13.07
C SER A 99 2.89 -16.24 14.44
N SER A 100 3.52 -15.69 15.48
CA SER A 100 3.14 -15.89 16.88
C SER A 100 2.00 -14.92 17.23
N PRO A 101 0.85 -15.45 17.64
CA PRO A 101 0.12 -15.02 18.85
C PRO A 101 -0.25 -16.28 19.64
N ASP A 102 -0.43 -16.35 20.95
CA ASP A 102 -0.90 -15.45 22.00
C ASP A 102 -0.54 -16.17 23.30
N SER A 103 -0.39 -15.50 24.44
CA SER A 103 -0.64 -16.19 25.71
C SER A 103 -1.20 -15.23 26.75
N PHE A 104 -2.51 -15.33 26.91
CA PHE A 104 -3.31 -14.62 27.88
C PHE A 104 -3.06 -15.15 29.31
N ALA A 105 -2.91 -14.20 30.22
CA ALA A 105 -3.30 -14.18 31.64
C ALA A 105 -2.90 -15.33 32.59
N ALA A 106 -2.12 -14.97 33.61
CA ALA A 106 -2.27 -15.51 34.96
C ALA A 106 -2.15 -14.36 35.98
N LEU A 107 -3.11 -14.32 36.90
CA LEU A 107 -3.36 -13.27 37.89
C LEU A 107 -2.39 -13.28 39.09
N CYS A 108 -2.22 -12.07 39.63
CA CYS A 108 -2.05 -11.66 41.03
C CYS A 108 -1.11 -12.45 41.96
N SER A 109 -0.07 -11.77 42.45
CA SER A 109 0.22 -11.69 43.89
C SER A 109 1.10 -10.48 44.22
N ASN A 110 0.68 -9.83 45.31
CA ASN A 110 1.24 -8.64 45.93
C ASN A 110 2.40 -9.04 46.85
N SER A 111 3.50 -8.28 46.89
CA SER A 111 4.34 -8.16 48.10
C SER A 111 5.29 -6.95 48.01
N ASN A 112 5.16 -6.09 49.02
CA ASN A 112 6.08 -5.03 49.43
C ASN A 112 7.55 -5.49 49.41
N SER A 113 8.45 -4.62 48.93
CA SER A 113 9.59 -4.18 49.74
C SER A 113 10.24 -2.93 49.14
N SER A 114 10.26 -1.91 49.99
CA SER A 114 10.98 -0.64 49.88
C SER A 114 12.50 -0.83 49.72
N SER A 115 13.12 -0.11 48.77
CA SER A 115 14.36 0.59 49.07
C SER A 115 14.60 1.73 48.07
N SER A 116 14.92 2.86 48.65
CA SER A 116 14.91 4.19 48.05
C SER A 116 16.28 4.57 47.48
N SER A 117 16.25 5.13 46.26
CA SER A 117 16.90 6.42 45.88
C SER A 117 18.42 6.51 45.57
N PRO A 118 18.90 7.55 44.83
CA PRO A 118 18.21 8.47 43.90
C PRO A 118 19.00 8.96 42.64
N SER A 119 18.29 9.76 41.82
CA SER A 119 18.72 10.93 41.01
C SER A 119 19.48 10.75 39.69
N SER A 120 18.82 11.05 38.56
CA SER A 120 19.10 12.30 37.82
C SER A 120 18.01 12.60 36.78
N LEU A 121 17.63 13.87 36.77
CA LEU A 121 16.53 14.53 36.06
C LEU A 121 16.76 14.61 34.54
N LYS A 122 15.72 14.31 33.73
CA LYS A 122 15.30 15.21 32.63
C LYS A 122 13.91 14.85 32.07
N ALA A 123 12.97 15.77 32.34
CA ALA A 123 11.75 16.09 31.60
C ALA A 123 10.89 14.92 31.08
N GLU A 124 9.82 14.63 31.82
CA GLU A 124 8.51 14.40 31.21
C GLU A 124 8.21 15.57 30.25
N GLU A 125 7.96 15.26 28.98
CA GLU A 125 7.04 16.05 28.19
C GLU A 125 6.11 15.08 27.45
N GLU A 126 4.86 15.46 27.50
CA GLU A 126 3.66 14.71 27.22
C GLU A 126 3.68 13.85 25.97
N GLN A 127 3.14 12.66 26.16
CA GLN A 127 2.48 11.91 25.12
C GLN A 127 1.44 12.79 24.42
N HIS A 128 1.70 13.18 23.17
CA HIS A 128 0.68 13.67 22.25
C HIS A 128 0.01 12.49 21.53
N PRO A 129 -1.24 12.12 21.85
CA PRO A 129 -2.00 11.20 21.02
C PRO A 129 -2.71 12.03 19.93
N GLY A 130 -2.25 11.99 18.68
CA GLY A 130 -3.13 12.46 17.59
C GLY A 130 -2.55 13.08 16.32
N GLU A 131 -1.24 13.08 16.08
CA GLU A 131 -0.76 13.41 14.73
C GLU A 131 -0.85 12.16 13.85
N LYS A 132 -1.78 12.17 12.89
CA LYS A 132 -1.83 11.14 11.83
C LYS A 132 -0.47 11.14 11.14
N GLN A 133 0.39 10.20 11.52
CA GLN A 133 1.68 10.00 10.88
C GLN A 133 1.43 9.78 9.39
N PHE A 134 1.91 10.71 8.56
CA PHE A 134 1.87 10.53 7.12
C PHE A 134 2.70 9.29 6.80
N LYS A 135 2.03 8.28 6.23
CA LYS A 135 2.63 6.99 5.95
C LYS A 135 2.31 6.59 4.53
N ILE A 136 3.34 6.29 3.76
CA ILE A 136 3.17 5.82 2.38
C ILE A 136 2.81 4.33 2.45
N GLU A 137 1.66 3.98 1.88
CA GLU A 137 1.18 2.61 1.90
C GLU A 137 1.96 1.71 0.94
N LYS A 138 2.10 0.43 1.30
CA LYS A 138 2.88 -0.54 0.51
C LYS A 138 2.42 -0.64 -0.95
N TRP A 139 1.11 -0.50 -1.22
CA TRP A 139 0.59 -0.58 -2.59
C TRP A 139 1.00 0.62 -3.45
N GLN A 140 1.19 1.80 -2.85
CA GLN A 140 1.66 3.00 -3.56
C GLN A 140 3.10 2.79 -4.04
N ILE A 141 3.94 2.20 -3.17
CA ILE A 141 5.33 1.83 -3.47
C ILE A 141 5.40 0.70 -4.52
N ALA A 142 4.52 -0.29 -4.41
CA ALA A 142 4.48 -1.43 -5.32
C ALA A 142 4.27 -1.00 -6.78
N ARG A 143 3.44 0.02 -7.00
CA ARG A 143 3.09 0.57 -8.33
C ARG A 143 4.20 1.39 -8.99
N CYS A 144 5.22 1.80 -8.26
CA CYS A 144 6.29 2.66 -8.77
C CYS A 144 7.40 1.87 -9.49
N ASN A 145 7.98 2.47 -10.53
CA ASN A 145 9.13 1.93 -11.25
C ASN A 145 10.40 1.93 -10.39
N LYS A 146 10.99 0.76 -10.17
CA LYS A 146 12.17 0.56 -9.29
C LYS A 146 13.50 0.48 -10.04
N SER A 147 13.54 0.79 -11.33
CA SER A 147 14.76 0.70 -12.14
C SER A 147 15.78 1.80 -11.82
N LYS A 148 15.30 3.01 -11.51
CA LYS A 148 16.15 4.18 -11.22
C LYS A 148 15.49 5.08 -10.16
N PRO A 149 16.26 5.70 -9.26
CA PRO A 149 15.71 6.60 -8.23
C PRO A 149 14.80 7.71 -8.78
N GLN A 150 15.22 8.38 -9.86
CA GLN A 150 14.43 9.45 -10.48
C GLN A 150 13.07 8.95 -11.01
N LYS A 151 13.03 7.76 -11.62
CA LYS A 151 11.79 7.18 -12.16
C LYS A 151 10.86 6.79 -11.01
N PHE A 152 11.41 6.16 -9.98
CA PHE A 152 10.68 5.83 -8.76
C PHE A 152 10.04 7.07 -8.12
N ILE A 153 10.83 8.12 -7.88
CA ILE A 153 10.33 9.38 -7.31
C ILE A 153 9.28 10.02 -8.21
N ASN A 154 9.47 10.01 -9.53
CA ASN A 154 8.51 10.58 -10.46
C ASN A 154 7.14 9.89 -10.41
N ASP A 155 7.12 8.56 -10.29
CA ASP A 155 5.91 7.76 -10.17
C ASP A 155 5.29 7.92 -8.78
N LEU A 156 6.11 7.87 -7.73
CA LEU A 156 5.66 8.01 -6.34
C LEU A 156 5.00 9.37 -6.11
N MET A 157 5.64 10.46 -6.56
CA MET A 157 5.07 11.81 -6.51
C MET A 157 3.73 11.89 -7.24
N GLN A 158 3.55 11.13 -8.31
CA GLN A 158 2.33 11.12 -9.10
C GLN A 158 1.24 10.22 -8.52
N VAL A 159 1.60 9.26 -7.66
CA VAL A 159 0.67 8.47 -6.86
C VAL A 159 0.21 9.24 -5.62
N LEU A 160 1.10 10.04 -5.02
CA LEU A 160 0.82 10.79 -3.79
C LEU A 160 0.09 12.11 -4.05
N TYR A 161 0.43 12.81 -5.14
CA TYR A 161 -0.01 14.18 -5.36
C TYR A 161 -0.68 14.37 -6.72
N THR A 162 -1.62 15.31 -6.75
CA THR A 162 -2.23 15.79 -8.00
C THR A 162 -1.24 16.66 -8.79
N ASN A 163 -1.50 16.81 -10.09
CA ASN A 163 -0.70 17.70 -10.94
C ASN A 163 -0.77 19.15 -10.44
N GLU A 164 -1.96 19.61 -10.08
CA GLU A 164 -2.19 20.94 -9.51
C GLU A 164 -1.36 21.19 -8.25
N TYR A 165 -1.35 20.23 -7.30
CA TYR A 165 -0.54 20.34 -6.09
C TYR A 165 0.94 20.48 -6.43
N MET A 166 1.46 19.61 -7.30
CA MET A 166 2.87 19.65 -7.73
C MET A 166 3.24 20.93 -8.48
N ALA A 167 2.30 21.54 -9.21
CA ALA A 167 2.52 22.78 -9.95
C ALA A 167 2.48 24.03 -9.05
N THR A 168 1.75 23.99 -7.94
CA THR A 168 1.56 25.12 -7.03
C THR A 168 2.52 25.13 -5.84
N HIS A 169 3.05 23.97 -5.45
CA HIS A 169 3.99 23.84 -4.32
C HIS A 169 5.45 23.80 -4.77
N SER A 170 6.34 24.03 -3.81
CA SER A 170 7.78 23.87 -3.98
C SER A 170 8.36 23.06 -2.83
N LEU A 171 9.58 22.55 -2.98
CA LEU A 171 10.19 21.72 -1.93
C LEU A 171 10.42 22.50 -0.62
N THR A 172 10.83 23.77 -0.71
CA THR A 172 11.27 24.57 0.43
C THR A 172 10.47 25.84 0.69
N GLY A 173 9.61 26.25 -0.24
CA GLY A 173 8.89 27.53 -0.15
C GLY A 173 9.73 28.77 -0.48
N ALA A 174 11.02 28.60 -0.77
CA ALA A 174 11.92 29.70 -1.02
C ALA A 174 11.68 30.33 -2.42
N LYS A 175 11.76 31.66 -2.50
CA LYS A 175 11.81 32.37 -3.77
C LYS A 175 13.05 31.91 -4.55
N SER A 176 12.83 31.46 -5.78
CA SER A 176 13.93 31.14 -6.67
C SER A 176 14.65 32.42 -7.10
N SER A 177 15.98 32.42 -6.99
CA SER A 177 16.83 33.57 -7.36
C SER A 177 16.72 33.95 -8.84
N THR A 178 16.32 33.01 -9.70
CA THR A 178 16.22 33.21 -11.15
C THR A 178 14.84 33.68 -11.61
N SER A 179 13.92 33.95 -10.69
CA SER A 179 12.50 34.19 -10.99
C SER A 179 11.96 35.31 -10.10
N ARG A 180 12.24 36.56 -10.45
CA ARG A 180 11.82 37.73 -9.66
C ARG A 180 10.30 37.98 -9.69
N ASP A 181 9.62 37.62 -10.78
CA ASP A 181 8.20 37.95 -11.01
C ASP A 181 7.21 36.82 -10.72
N LYS A 182 7.66 35.64 -10.25
CA LYS A 182 6.72 34.54 -9.93
C LYS A 182 6.29 34.59 -8.47
N VAL A 183 5.00 34.32 -8.27
CA VAL A 183 4.37 34.11 -6.96
C VAL A 183 5.16 33.09 -6.14
N VAL A 184 5.35 33.39 -4.85
CA VAL A 184 6.03 32.48 -3.89
C VAL A 184 5.18 31.25 -3.72
N LYS A 185 5.76 30.08 -3.99
CA LYS A 185 5.07 28.80 -3.82
C LYS A 185 5.17 28.36 -2.38
N PRO A 186 4.09 27.86 -1.76
CA PRO A 186 4.19 27.22 -0.45
C PRO A 186 5.16 26.04 -0.48
N ALA A 187 5.77 25.76 0.68
CA ALA A 187 6.60 24.58 0.88
C ALA A 187 5.73 23.32 0.99
N MET A 188 6.25 22.19 0.51
CA MET A 188 5.66 20.88 0.82
C MET A 188 5.81 20.55 2.31
N ASN A 189 4.89 19.73 2.81
CA ASN A 189 4.93 19.24 4.19
C ASN A 189 6.21 18.44 4.42
N GLN A 190 7.00 18.83 5.43
CA GLN A 190 8.30 18.21 5.67
C GLN A 190 8.19 16.76 6.15
N ASN A 191 7.13 16.39 6.87
CA ASN A 191 6.91 15.00 7.29
C ASN A 191 6.72 14.09 6.07
N GLU A 192 5.97 14.57 5.08
CA GLU A 192 5.77 13.83 3.83
C GLU A 192 7.06 13.71 3.01
N VAL A 193 7.85 14.79 2.95
CA VAL A 193 9.15 14.78 2.28
C VAL A 193 10.10 13.78 2.95
N GLN A 194 10.11 13.70 4.29
CA GLN A 194 10.95 12.73 5.00
C GLN A 194 10.50 11.29 4.74
N GLU A 195 9.20 11.04 4.69
CA GLU A 195 8.68 9.71 4.38
C GLU A 195 9.04 9.29 2.95
N ILE A 196 8.95 10.20 1.97
CA ILE A 196 9.39 9.95 0.59
C ILE A 196 10.88 9.64 0.54
N ILE A 197 11.72 10.36 1.29
CA ILE A 197 13.16 10.09 1.40
C ILE A 197 13.40 8.71 2.01
N GLY A 198 12.74 8.40 3.13
CA GLY A 198 12.86 7.13 3.83
C GLY A 198 12.53 5.94 2.93
N ILE A 199 11.38 5.99 2.25
CA ILE A 199 10.98 4.96 1.30
C ILE A 199 11.95 4.87 0.12
N THR A 200 12.42 6.01 -0.41
CA THR A 200 13.37 5.99 -1.52
C THR A 200 14.68 5.34 -1.12
N LYS A 201 15.19 5.58 0.09
CA LYS A 201 16.41 4.94 0.61
C LYS A 201 16.22 3.44 0.90
N GLN A 202 15.02 3.01 1.28
CA GLN A 202 14.71 1.58 1.38
C GLN A 202 14.81 0.87 0.03
N VAL A 203 14.39 1.52 -1.06
CA VAL A 203 14.45 0.95 -2.41
C VAL A 203 15.83 1.14 -3.04
N PHE A 204 16.51 2.26 -2.76
CA PHE A 204 17.81 2.63 -3.30
C PHE A 204 18.75 3.08 -2.17
N PRO A 205 19.43 2.14 -1.48
CA PRO A 205 20.28 2.46 -0.33
C PRO A 205 21.44 3.43 -0.63
N ASN A 206 21.88 3.47 -1.89
CA ASN A 206 22.98 4.33 -2.34
C ASN A 206 22.56 5.77 -2.68
N ALA A 207 21.25 6.07 -2.65
CA ALA A 207 20.76 7.42 -2.92
C ALA A 207 20.89 8.29 -1.67
N ASP A 208 21.56 9.43 -1.81
CA ASP A 208 21.71 10.43 -0.77
C ASP A 208 20.49 11.36 -0.66
N ASP A 209 20.24 11.88 0.54
CA ASP A 209 19.11 12.76 0.82
C ASP A 209 19.11 14.02 -0.06
N VAL A 210 20.30 14.54 -0.41
CA VAL A 210 20.45 15.75 -1.23
C VAL A 210 20.02 15.47 -2.67
N SER A 211 20.46 14.35 -3.26
CA SER A 211 20.01 13.95 -4.59
C SER A 211 18.51 13.65 -4.60
N ILE A 212 17.97 12.96 -3.59
CA ILE A 212 16.52 12.67 -3.50
C ILE A 212 15.72 13.98 -3.46
N ARG A 213 16.10 14.92 -2.60
CA ARG A 213 15.49 16.26 -2.54
C ARG A 213 15.56 16.98 -3.88
N ARG A 214 16.71 16.92 -4.56
CA ARG A 214 16.89 17.48 -5.91
C ARG A 214 15.92 16.85 -6.91
N MET A 215 15.75 15.52 -6.89
CA MET A 215 14.85 14.80 -7.80
C MET A 215 13.38 15.16 -7.55
N ILE A 216 12.96 15.32 -6.30
CA ILE A 216 11.62 15.82 -5.93
C ILE A 216 11.43 17.25 -6.47
N GLY A 217 12.39 18.13 -6.20
CA GLY A 217 12.36 19.52 -6.69
C GLY A 217 12.29 19.61 -8.21
N GLN A 218 13.02 18.74 -8.93
CA GLN A 218 12.95 18.64 -10.39
C GLN A 218 11.56 18.20 -10.87
N LYS A 219 10.94 17.19 -10.23
CA LYS A 219 9.57 16.75 -10.56
C LYS A 219 8.57 17.90 -10.41
N LEU A 220 8.60 18.62 -9.28
CA LEU A 220 7.73 19.77 -9.02
C LEU A 220 7.92 20.84 -10.11
N ASN A 221 9.17 21.26 -10.34
CA ASN A 221 9.49 22.29 -11.34
C ASN A 221 9.01 21.91 -12.76
N ASN A 222 9.05 20.62 -13.12
CA ASN A 222 8.58 20.15 -14.42
C ASN A 222 7.05 20.22 -14.57
N CYS A 223 6.28 20.06 -13.49
CA CYS A 223 4.83 20.25 -13.51
C CYS A 223 4.45 21.72 -13.76
N THR A 224 5.30 22.67 -13.37
CA THR A 224 5.05 24.12 -13.54
C THR A 224 5.25 24.62 -14.96
N LYS A 225 6.00 23.87 -15.78
CA LYS A 225 6.36 24.25 -17.16
C LYS A 225 5.34 23.77 -18.19
N LYS A 226 4.48 22.83 -17.83
CA LYS A 226 3.41 22.39 -18.71
C LYS A 226 2.27 23.40 -18.57
N PRO A 227 1.93 24.20 -19.61
CA PRO A 227 0.65 24.88 -19.60
C PRO A 227 -0.41 23.79 -19.43
N ASN A 228 -1.39 24.03 -18.54
CA ASN A 228 -2.62 23.24 -18.49
C ASN A 228 -3.35 23.45 -19.82
N VAL A 229 -2.92 22.73 -20.86
CA VAL A 229 -3.70 22.52 -22.07
C VAL A 229 -4.47 21.24 -21.77
N SER A 230 -5.57 21.40 -21.06
CA SER A 230 -6.67 20.46 -21.06
C SER A 230 -7.58 20.79 -22.23
#